data_AF-A0A2E4B037-F1
#
_entry.id   AF-A0A2E4B037-F1
#
_cell.length_a   1.000
_cell.length_b   1.000
_cell.length_c   1.000
_cell.angle_alpha   90.00
_cell.angle_beta   90.00
_cell.angle_gamma   90.00
#
_symmetry.space_group_name_H-M   'P 1'
#
loop_
_entity.id
_entity.type
_entity.pdbx_description
1 polymer ?
#
loop_
_entity_poly.entity_id
_entity_poly.type
_entity_poly.pdbx_seq_one_letter_code
_entity_poly.pdbx_strand_id
1 'polypeptide(L)'
;MRIILWLSIFFGVTVFSFADDWPMFGGENGDFISDEKGLLKDWKDKDPEILWKYKVGLGFSSVVESQGYVYSQGYSAGKNTIFCLDSRSGSLEWKKTYPCPIGDNYFKGGSRSTPIVDDGSLYILSHQGDFYCLDAITGKVRWSLSLVDDLGGIRPTWGYASSPLLYNDTIILNTGAEDGSIVALDSSTGKVLWKTGHYPASYASILKRRNLEQFLLFHAEGVSLHDISNGMEIASYQHKTRYGINAAQPVEINQNFLVSSAYGKGTAFVDFSTAKPKAIWKSSKVASQISTPVSKDGFIYGIHGQAGARSRFSTLFCMNSSNGKVIWQQKGFGLGTIILVDDTLVVLSDQGELALVEATSKKYTELFRMQVLGGKENWIPPTYANGRMHCRSSDGDWVCLAMSEK
;
A
#
# COMPACT_ATOMS: atom_id res chain seq x y z
N MET A 1 -20.49 -55.95 34.42
CA MET A 1 -19.48 -55.00 33.92
C MET A 1 -19.82 -54.69 32.46
N ARG A 2 -20.51 -53.57 32.18
CA ARG A 2 -20.87 -53.14 30.82
C ARG A 2 -20.16 -51.81 30.56
N ILE A 3 -19.20 -51.83 29.65
CA ILE A 3 -18.43 -50.66 29.24
C ILE A 3 -19.20 -50.02 28.07
N ILE A 4 -19.59 -48.76 28.23
CA ILE A 4 -20.19 -47.94 27.18
C ILE A 4 -19.04 -47.12 26.57
N LEU A 5 -18.71 -47.39 25.30
CA LEU A 5 -17.79 -46.55 24.53
C LEU A 5 -18.58 -45.38 23.92
N TRP A 6 -18.19 -44.15 24.28
CA TRP A 6 -18.61 -42.94 23.59
C TRP A 6 -17.64 -42.66 22.43
N LEU A 7 -18.14 -42.66 21.20
CA LEU A 7 -17.44 -42.15 20.04
C LEU A 7 -17.68 -40.64 19.96
N SER A 8 -16.66 -39.84 20.27
CA SER A 8 -16.66 -38.40 20.00
C SER A 8 -16.33 -38.17 18.52
N ILE A 9 -17.31 -37.73 17.75
CA ILE A 9 -17.11 -37.26 16.38
C ILE A 9 -16.61 -35.82 16.45
N PHE A 10 -15.32 -35.61 16.18
CA PHE A 10 -14.76 -34.28 15.96
C PHE A 10 -15.21 -33.78 14.58
N PHE A 11 -16.11 -32.79 14.56
CA PHE A 11 -16.33 -31.97 13.37
C PHE A 11 -15.13 -31.02 13.23
N GLY A 12 -14.18 -31.39 12.37
CA GLY A 12 -13.13 -30.48 11.94
C GLY A 12 -13.76 -29.38 11.08
N VAL A 13 -13.83 -28.15 11.60
CA VAL A 13 -14.09 -26.97 10.78
C VAL A 13 -12.87 -26.79 9.88
N THR A 14 -13.00 -27.15 8.61
CA THR A 14 -11.98 -26.87 7.61
C THR A 14 -12.07 -25.37 7.31
N VAL A 15 -11.15 -24.59 7.88
CA VAL A 15 -10.95 -23.21 7.45
C VAL A 15 -10.33 -23.31 6.05
N PHE A 16 -11.12 -23.02 5.02
CA PHE A 16 -10.56 -22.76 3.70
C PHE A 16 -9.81 -21.42 3.81
N SER A 17 -8.50 -21.49 4.03
CA SER A 17 -7.64 -20.38 3.64
C SER A 17 -7.77 -20.28 2.13
N PHE A 18 -8.47 -19.26 1.63
CA PHE A 18 -8.36 -18.88 0.23
C PHE A 18 -6.94 -18.35 0.07
N ALA A 19 -6.08 -19.19 -0.50
CA ALA A 19 -4.71 -18.83 -0.78
C ALA A 19 -4.74 -17.60 -1.70
N ASP A 20 -4.19 -16.51 -1.18
CA ASP A 20 -3.83 -15.25 -1.87
C ASP A 20 -4.84 -14.08 -1.82
N ASP A 21 -5.38 -13.79 -0.62
CA ASP A 21 -5.99 -12.50 -0.31
C ASP A 21 -4.99 -11.32 -0.42
N TRP A 22 -5.49 -10.09 -0.57
CA TRP A 22 -4.69 -8.85 -0.55
C TRP A 22 -5.27 -7.86 0.49
N PRO A 23 -5.08 -8.14 1.80
CA PRO A 23 -5.86 -7.52 2.86
C PRO A 23 -5.44 -6.08 3.22
N MET A 24 -4.26 -5.65 2.78
CA MET A 24 -3.68 -4.35 3.15
C MET A 24 -2.86 -3.72 2.01
N PHE A 25 -2.36 -2.51 2.24
CA PHE A 25 -1.53 -1.79 1.27
C PHE A 25 -0.27 -2.59 0.92
N GLY A 26 -0.11 -2.94 -0.35
CA GLY A 26 1.02 -3.74 -0.82
C GLY A 26 0.88 -5.25 -0.60
N GLY A 27 -0.32 -5.74 -0.25
CA GLY A 27 -0.59 -7.18 -0.10
C GLY A 27 -0.29 -7.69 1.30
N GLU A 28 -0.37 -9.00 1.50
CA GLU A 28 -0.19 -9.66 2.81
C GLU A 28 1.13 -9.26 3.50
N ASN A 29 2.20 -9.09 2.72
CA ASN A 29 3.53 -8.73 3.21
C ASN A 29 3.83 -7.22 3.13
N GLY A 30 2.93 -6.42 2.53
CA GLY A 30 3.11 -4.99 2.34
C GLY A 30 4.23 -4.61 1.36
N ASP A 31 4.69 -5.53 0.52
CA ASP A 31 5.86 -5.37 -0.35
C ASP A 31 5.51 -5.25 -1.84
N PHE A 32 4.23 -5.24 -2.18
CA PHE A 32 3.68 -5.19 -3.54
C PHE A 32 4.04 -6.42 -4.37
N ILE A 33 4.23 -7.57 -3.73
CA ILE A 33 4.50 -8.85 -4.38
C ILE A 33 3.33 -9.81 -4.10
N SER A 34 2.77 -10.37 -5.17
CA SER A 34 1.83 -11.49 -5.09
C SER A 34 2.58 -12.80 -5.29
N ASP A 35 2.31 -13.78 -4.42
CA ASP A 35 2.82 -15.14 -4.56
C ASP A 35 1.97 -16.01 -5.51
N GLU A 36 0.82 -15.50 -5.97
CA GLU A 36 -0.04 -16.18 -6.94
C GLU A 36 0.71 -16.55 -8.22
N LYS A 37 0.30 -17.68 -8.79
CA LYS A 37 0.77 -18.20 -10.07
C LYS A 37 -0.35 -18.16 -11.10
N GLY A 38 0.02 -18.32 -12.37
CA GLY A 38 -0.96 -18.41 -13.46
C GLY A 38 -1.49 -17.07 -13.96
N LEU A 39 -0.79 -15.96 -13.69
CA LEU A 39 -1.04 -14.70 -14.37
C LEU A 39 -0.90 -14.91 -15.89
N LEU A 40 -1.99 -14.68 -16.62
CA LEU A 40 -1.99 -14.64 -18.07
C LEU A 40 -1.14 -13.47 -18.56
N LYS A 41 -0.37 -13.72 -19.62
CA LYS A 41 0.60 -12.75 -20.18
C LYS A 41 0.28 -12.40 -21.64
N ASP A 42 -0.62 -13.15 -22.28
CA ASP A 42 -1.00 -13.03 -23.67
C ASP A 42 -2.47 -13.43 -23.85
N TRP A 43 -3.20 -12.64 -24.63
CA TRP A 43 -4.62 -12.82 -24.95
C TRP A 43 -4.88 -12.93 -26.46
N LYS A 44 -3.85 -13.18 -27.29
CA LYS A 44 -3.95 -13.41 -28.74
C LYS A 44 -4.77 -12.31 -29.44
N ASP A 45 -4.30 -11.08 -29.30
CA ASP A 45 -4.90 -9.84 -29.84
C ASP A 45 -6.23 -9.40 -29.21
N LYS A 46 -6.63 -9.99 -28.07
CA LYS A 46 -7.77 -9.51 -27.26
C LYS A 46 -7.29 -8.80 -26.00
N ASP A 47 -8.19 -8.02 -25.41
CA ASP A 47 -8.02 -7.55 -24.04
C ASP A 47 -8.55 -8.60 -23.03
N PRO A 48 -8.02 -8.62 -21.80
CA PRO A 48 -8.60 -9.32 -20.67
C PRO A 48 -10.09 -9.02 -20.49
N GLU A 49 -10.85 -10.02 -20.04
CA GLU A 49 -12.26 -9.85 -19.74
C GLU A 49 -12.42 -8.85 -18.57
N ILE A 50 -13.20 -7.80 -18.80
CA ILE A 50 -13.65 -6.91 -17.72
C ILE A 50 -14.81 -7.61 -17.01
N LEU A 51 -14.57 -8.06 -15.78
CA LEU A 51 -15.58 -8.72 -14.95
C LEU A 51 -16.67 -7.73 -14.52
N TRP A 52 -16.26 -6.54 -14.07
CA TRP A 52 -17.17 -5.48 -13.67
C TRP A 52 -16.47 -4.11 -13.59
N LYS A 53 -17.27 -3.06 -13.50
CA LYS A 53 -16.84 -1.67 -13.27
C LYS A 53 -17.67 -1.03 -12.17
N TYR A 54 -17.06 -0.16 -11.38
CA TYR A 54 -17.72 0.60 -10.32
C TYR A 54 -17.16 2.03 -10.19
N LYS A 55 -17.94 2.97 -9.64
CA LYS A 55 -17.50 4.35 -9.39
C LYS A 55 -17.48 4.65 -7.88
N VAL A 56 -16.29 4.89 -7.33
CA VAL A 56 -16.10 5.16 -5.88
C VAL A 56 -15.82 6.63 -5.55
N GLY A 57 -15.52 7.46 -6.56
CA GLY A 57 -15.17 8.87 -6.37
C GLY A 57 -13.70 9.10 -6.08
N LEU A 58 -13.35 10.37 -5.83
CA LEU A 58 -11.98 10.88 -5.85
C LEU A 58 -11.11 10.26 -4.75
N GLY A 59 -9.81 10.14 -4.99
CA GLY A 59 -8.82 9.75 -3.97
C GLY A 59 -7.82 8.73 -4.48
N PHE A 60 -6.89 8.31 -3.64
CA PHE A 60 -5.79 7.40 -4.01
C PHE A 60 -5.69 6.17 -3.11
N SER A 61 -6.73 5.88 -2.33
CA SER A 61 -6.86 4.62 -1.59
C SER A 61 -6.73 3.44 -2.56
N SER A 62 -5.89 2.47 -2.22
CA SER A 62 -5.78 1.24 -3.03
C SER A 62 -7.03 0.38 -2.82
N VAL A 63 -7.12 -0.70 -3.60
CA VAL A 63 -8.13 -1.73 -3.39
C VAL A 63 -7.53 -2.81 -2.52
N VAL A 64 -8.26 -3.28 -1.52
CA VAL A 64 -7.92 -4.51 -0.80
C VAL A 64 -8.99 -5.55 -1.07
N GLU A 65 -8.58 -6.80 -1.26
CA GLU A 65 -9.46 -7.94 -1.41
C GLU A 65 -9.24 -8.88 -0.23
N SER A 66 -10.30 -9.27 0.46
CA SER A 66 -10.22 -10.34 1.44
C SER A 66 -11.52 -11.10 1.56
N GLN A 67 -11.42 -12.43 1.62
CA GLN A 67 -12.54 -13.36 1.81
C GLN A 67 -13.71 -13.12 0.84
N GLY A 68 -13.39 -12.81 -0.41
CA GLY A 68 -14.37 -12.57 -1.48
C GLY A 68 -15.00 -11.18 -1.49
N TYR A 69 -14.60 -10.27 -0.60
CA TYR A 69 -15.03 -8.87 -0.60
C TYR A 69 -13.89 -7.94 -0.99
N VAL A 70 -14.23 -6.84 -1.65
CA VAL A 70 -13.27 -5.80 -2.02
C VAL A 70 -13.63 -4.45 -1.44
N TYR A 71 -12.61 -3.73 -0.96
CA TYR A 71 -12.78 -2.47 -0.25
C TYR A 71 -11.92 -1.36 -0.83
N SER A 72 -12.49 -0.16 -0.94
CA SER A 72 -11.73 1.06 -1.25
C SER A 72 -12.45 2.31 -0.75
N GLN A 73 -11.68 3.36 -0.48
CA GLN A 73 -12.22 4.66 -0.09
C GLN A 73 -12.34 5.59 -1.29
N GLY A 74 -13.38 6.43 -1.30
CA GLY A 74 -13.51 7.51 -2.26
C GLY A 74 -14.25 8.72 -1.70
N TYR A 75 -14.13 9.84 -2.42
CA TYR A 75 -14.55 11.14 -1.96
C TYR A 75 -15.48 11.83 -2.95
N SER A 76 -16.52 12.46 -2.42
CA SER A 76 -17.40 13.34 -3.18
C SER A 76 -18.11 14.33 -2.25
N ALA A 77 -18.26 15.57 -2.69
CA ALA A 77 -19.08 16.60 -2.05
C ALA A 77 -18.86 16.74 -0.52
N GLY A 78 -17.61 16.88 -0.09
CA GLY A 78 -17.29 17.09 1.34
C GLY A 78 -17.33 15.83 2.20
N LYS A 79 -17.47 14.64 1.61
CA LYS A 79 -17.64 13.38 2.33
C LYS A 79 -16.71 12.31 1.79
N ASN A 80 -16.13 11.53 2.70
CA ASN A 80 -15.48 10.26 2.37
C ASN A 80 -16.49 9.12 2.48
N THR A 81 -16.30 8.10 1.66
CA THR A 81 -17.09 6.87 1.67
C THR A 81 -16.15 5.67 1.56
N ILE A 82 -16.28 4.72 2.46
CA ILE A 82 -15.73 3.38 2.29
C ILE A 82 -16.78 2.50 1.62
N PHE A 83 -16.39 1.78 0.58
CA PHE A 83 -17.22 0.86 -0.19
C PHE A 83 -16.79 -0.57 0.09
N CYS A 84 -17.74 -1.48 0.23
CA CYS A 84 -17.55 -2.92 0.19
C CYS A 84 -18.37 -3.49 -0.96
N LEU A 85 -17.70 -4.18 -1.89
CA LEU A 85 -18.34 -4.86 -3.01
C LEU A 85 -18.04 -6.36 -2.95
N ASP A 86 -18.91 -7.18 -3.53
CA ASP A 86 -18.58 -8.57 -3.85
C ASP A 86 -17.47 -8.60 -4.92
N SER A 87 -16.39 -9.34 -4.66
CA SER A 87 -15.22 -9.38 -5.54
C SER A 87 -15.52 -9.98 -6.91
N ARG A 88 -16.51 -10.88 -7.01
CA ARG A 88 -16.81 -11.62 -8.24
C ARG A 88 -17.72 -10.84 -9.17
N SER A 89 -18.74 -10.18 -8.63
CA SER A 89 -19.79 -9.52 -9.40
C SER A 89 -19.69 -7.99 -9.39
N GLY A 90 -18.96 -7.41 -8.42
CA GLY A 90 -18.92 -5.96 -8.22
C GLY A 90 -20.22 -5.40 -7.62
N SER A 91 -21.12 -6.24 -7.10
CA SER A 91 -22.33 -5.79 -6.41
C SER A 91 -21.95 -5.02 -5.15
N LEU A 92 -22.63 -3.90 -4.91
CA LEU A 92 -22.49 -3.15 -3.66
C LEU A 92 -23.15 -3.94 -2.52
N GLU A 93 -22.33 -4.38 -1.56
CA GLU A 93 -22.81 -5.02 -0.34
C GLU A 93 -23.19 -3.97 0.69
N TRP A 94 -22.28 -3.04 0.95
CA TRP A 94 -22.54 -1.90 1.80
C TRP A 94 -21.58 -0.74 1.53
N LYS A 95 -21.96 0.45 1.98
CA LYS A 95 -21.06 1.60 2.03
C LYS A 95 -21.32 2.42 3.29
N LYS A 96 -20.26 3.05 3.81
CA LYS A 96 -20.35 3.99 4.93
C LYS A 96 -19.79 5.34 4.49
N THR A 97 -20.63 6.37 4.54
CA THR A 97 -20.27 7.75 4.22
C THR A 97 -20.18 8.57 5.50
N TYR A 98 -19.15 9.42 5.59
CA TYR A 98 -18.93 10.30 6.73
C TYR A 98 -18.40 11.68 6.26
N PRO A 99 -18.69 12.78 7.01
CA PRO A 99 -18.14 14.09 6.69
C PRO A 99 -16.62 14.06 6.71
N CYS A 100 -15.99 14.65 5.69
CA CYS A 100 -14.53 14.79 5.66
C CYS A 100 -14.18 15.97 4.74
N PRO A 101 -14.06 17.20 5.26
CA PRO A 101 -13.81 18.37 4.43
C PRO A 101 -12.49 18.25 3.65
N ILE A 102 -12.42 18.86 2.46
CA ILE A 102 -11.15 19.01 1.75
C ILE A 102 -10.26 19.94 2.56
N GLY A 103 -8.99 19.56 2.76
CA GLY A 103 -7.99 20.48 3.33
C GLY A 103 -7.49 21.47 2.29
N ASP A 104 -7.06 22.65 2.73
CA ASP A 104 -6.77 23.83 1.89
C ASP A 104 -5.86 23.59 0.67
N ASN A 105 -4.95 22.60 0.74
CA ASN A 105 -3.96 22.33 -0.29
C ASN A 105 -4.13 20.98 -0.99
N TYR A 106 -5.34 20.40 -0.99
CA TYR A 106 -5.59 19.15 -1.71
C TYR A 106 -5.74 19.38 -3.20
N PHE A 107 -5.04 18.56 -3.99
CA PHE A 107 -5.09 18.62 -5.44
C PHE A 107 -6.47 18.22 -6.00
N LYS A 108 -6.93 16.99 -5.69
CA LYS A 108 -8.23 16.45 -6.12
C LYS A 108 -9.22 16.18 -4.98
N GLY A 109 -8.73 15.90 -3.76
CA GLY A 109 -9.58 15.43 -2.66
C GLY A 109 -9.43 13.93 -2.38
N GLY A 110 -9.93 13.50 -1.23
CA GLY A 110 -10.13 12.09 -0.86
C GLY A 110 -8.99 11.37 -0.16
N SER A 111 -9.35 10.23 0.45
CA SER A 111 -8.44 9.35 1.18
C SER A 111 -7.35 8.78 0.27
N ARG A 112 -6.12 8.81 0.77
CA ARG A 112 -4.94 8.15 0.19
C ARG A 112 -4.51 6.92 0.98
N SER A 113 -4.86 6.90 2.27
CA SER A 113 -4.67 5.72 3.12
C SER A 113 -5.51 4.56 2.59
N THR A 114 -4.93 3.37 2.57
CA THR A 114 -5.58 2.15 2.12
C THR A 114 -6.17 1.42 3.33
N PRO A 115 -7.37 0.85 3.24
CA PRO A 115 -7.95 0.07 4.33
C PRO A 115 -7.10 -1.15 4.69
N ILE A 116 -7.32 -1.69 5.88
CA ILE A 116 -6.80 -3.00 6.31
C ILE A 116 -7.99 -3.85 6.70
N VAL A 117 -8.02 -5.08 6.19
CA VAL A 117 -9.00 -6.10 6.60
C VAL A 117 -8.26 -7.18 7.38
N ASP A 118 -8.78 -7.53 8.56
CA ASP A 118 -8.27 -8.66 9.33
C ASP A 118 -9.36 -9.18 10.26
N ASP A 119 -9.51 -10.51 10.32
CA ASP A 119 -10.48 -11.23 11.15
C ASP A 119 -11.87 -10.55 11.28
N GLY A 120 -12.47 -10.22 10.14
CA GLY A 120 -13.80 -9.58 10.09
C GLY A 120 -13.85 -8.12 10.58
N SER A 121 -12.70 -7.51 10.84
CA SER A 121 -12.53 -6.08 11.13
C SER A 121 -12.01 -5.35 9.90
N LEU A 122 -12.45 -4.11 9.71
CA LEU A 122 -11.98 -3.21 8.67
C LEU A 122 -11.53 -1.89 9.31
N TYR A 123 -10.28 -1.51 9.06
CA TYR A 123 -9.69 -0.27 9.56
C TYR A 123 -9.52 0.74 8.43
N ILE A 124 -10.02 1.96 8.63
CA ILE A 124 -9.86 3.04 7.64
C ILE A 124 -9.38 4.32 8.30
N LEU A 125 -8.47 5.01 7.63
CA LEU A 125 -8.00 6.34 8.00
C LEU A 125 -8.40 7.35 6.94
N SER A 126 -9.07 8.42 7.38
CA SER A 126 -9.43 9.54 6.55
C SER A 126 -8.25 10.49 6.37
N HIS A 127 -8.36 11.34 5.36
CA HIS A 127 -7.35 12.32 5.02
C HIS A 127 -7.33 13.52 6.01
N GLN A 128 -8.34 13.63 6.87
CA GLN A 128 -8.40 14.57 8.00
C GLN A 128 -7.98 13.95 9.34
N GLY A 129 -7.85 12.62 9.42
CA GLY A 129 -7.45 11.93 10.65
C GLY A 129 -8.60 11.22 11.36
N ASP A 130 -9.76 11.06 10.74
CA ASP A 130 -10.81 10.20 11.28
C ASP A 130 -10.40 8.74 11.10
N PHE A 131 -10.30 8.00 12.21
CA PHE A 131 -9.95 6.59 12.20
C PHE A 131 -11.11 5.74 12.71
N TYR A 132 -11.47 4.72 11.94
CA TYR A 132 -12.59 3.85 12.26
C TYR A 132 -12.15 2.39 12.23
N CYS A 133 -12.66 1.62 13.20
CA CYS A 133 -12.82 0.18 13.09
C CYS A 133 -14.28 -0.12 12.77
N LEU A 134 -14.50 -0.86 11.68
CA LEU A 134 -15.80 -1.32 11.26
C LEU A 134 -15.83 -2.85 11.28
N ASP A 135 -17.02 -3.39 11.43
CA ASP A 135 -17.30 -4.75 11.03
C ASP A 135 -17.22 -4.86 9.50
N ALA A 136 -16.34 -5.73 8.99
CA ALA A 136 -16.04 -5.82 7.57
C ALA A 136 -17.25 -6.30 6.72
N ILE A 137 -18.13 -7.11 7.31
CA ILE A 137 -19.28 -7.67 6.60
C ILE A 137 -20.49 -6.72 6.61
N THR A 138 -20.72 -6.01 7.71
CA THR A 138 -21.92 -5.18 7.88
C THR A 138 -21.67 -3.68 7.73
N GLY A 139 -20.41 -3.23 7.74
CA GLY A 139 -20.04 -1.82 7.71
C GLY A 139 -20.44 -1.05 8.98
N LYS A 140 -20.82 -1.75 10.06
CA LYS A 140 -21.14 -1.12 11.35
C LYS A 140 -19.87 -0.67 12.03
N VAL A 141 -19.83 0.58 12.49
CA VAL A 141 -18.72 1.11 13.27
C VAL A 141 -18.69 0.39 14.62
N ARG A 142 -17.55 -0.23 14.96
CA ARG A 142 -17.29 -0.85 16.25
C ARG A 142 -16.73 0.20 17.23
N TRP A 143 -15.75 0.98 16.76
CA TRP A 143 -15.21 2.14 17.47
C TRP A 143 -14.57 3.11 16.48
N SER A 144 -14.35 4.34 16.92
CA SER A 144 -13.68 5.38 16.13
C SER A 144 -12.98 6.39 17.02
N LEU A 145 -11.97 7.06 16.48
CA LEU A 145 -11.31 8.21 17.12
C LEU A 145 -10.78 9.19 16.07
N SER A 146 -10.48 10.41 16.49
CA SER A 146 -9.80 11.44 15.73
C SER A 146 -8.31 11.46 16.08
N LEU A 147 -7.43 11.26 15.09
CA LEU A 147 -5.99 11.40 15.28
C LEU A 147 -5.63 12.81 15.77
N VAL A 148 -6.38 13.83 15.34
CA VAL A 148 -6.12 15.23 15.70
C VAL A 148 -6.70 15.53 17.08
N ASP A 149 -8.00 15.29 17.28
CA ASP A 149 -8.70 15.75 18.49
C ASP A 149 -8.44 14.84 19.69
N ASP A 150 -8.40 13.52 19.50
CA ASP A 150 -8.24 12.57 20.60
C ASP A 150 -6.77 12.24 20.89
N LEU A 151 -5.90 12.33 19.86
CA LEU A 151 -4.49 11.93 19.98
C LEU A 151 -3.49 13.10 19.86
N GLY A 152 -3.95 14.33 19.63
CA GLY A 152 -3.09 15.51 19.50
C GLY A 152 -2.27 15.54 18.21
N GLY A 153 -2.68 14.78 17.21
CA GLY A 153 -2.01 14.65 15.92
C GLY A 153 -1.98 15.95 15.13
N ILE A 154 -0.91 16.15 14.37
CA ILE A 154 -0.75 17.29 13.48
C ILE A 154 -0.98 16.80 12.05
N ARG A 155 -2.08 17.23 11.46
CA ARG A 155 -2.41 16.89 10.07
C ARG A 155 -1.29 17.39 9.14
N PRO A 156 -0.66 16.51 8.33
CA PRO A 156 0.37 16.96 7.41
C PRO A 156 -0.25 17.80 6.30
N THR A 157 0.59 18.54 5.56
CA THR A 157 0.10 19.56 4.63
C THR A 157 -0.89 18.98 3.62
N TRP A 158 -0.56 17.85 3.00
CA TRP A 158 -1.44 17.16 2.04
C TRP A 158 -2.37 16.16 2.73
N GLY A 159 -2.44 16.18 4.05
CA GLY A 159 -3.23 15.33 4.95
C GLY A 159 -2.81 13.87 4.99
N TYR A 160 -3.41 13.12 5.92
CA TYR A 160 -2.95 11.76 6.22
C TYR A 160 -3.03 10.86 4.98
N ALA A 161 -1.99 10.04 4.80
CA ALA A 161 -1.85 9.16 3.65
C ALA A 161 -1.25 7.80 4.03
N SER A 162 -0.44 7.74 5.10
CA SER A 162 0.07 6.51 5.67
C SER A 162 -1.08 5.53 5.94
N SER A 163 -0.97 4.31 5.43
CA SER A 163 -1.85 3.22 5.83
C SER A 163 -1.42 2.71 7.22
N PRO A 164 -2.37 2.36 8.10
CA PRO A 164 -2.02 1.82 9.42
C PRO A 164 -1.16 0.56 9.28
N LEU A 165 -0.48 0.17 10.35
CA LEU A 165 0.06 -1.18 10.47
C LEU A 165 -0.81 -1.93 11.47
N LEU A 166 -1.30 -3.10 11.09
CA LEU A 166 -1.90 -4.06 12.02
C LEU A 166 -0.94 -5.23 12.22
N TYR A 167 -0.66 -5.56 13.47
CA TYR A 167 0.11 -6.74 13.84
C TYR A 167 -0.48 -7.34 15.11
N ASN A 168 -1.01 -8.56 14.99
CA ASN A 168 -1.85 -9.18 16.02
C ASN A 168 -2.96 -8.19 16.44
N ASP A 169 -3.17 -8.00 17.75
CA ASP A 169 -4.18 -7.09 18.28
C ASP A 169 -3.71 -5.63 18.39
N THR A 170 -2.64 -5.24 17.70
CA THR A 170 -2.04 -3.91 17.81
C THR A 170 -2.08 -3.16 16.47
N ILE A 171 -2.71 -1.98 16.48
CA ILE A 171 -2.69 -1.03 15.37
C ILE A 171 -1.67 0.05 15.66
N ILE A 172 -0.74 0.29 14.74
CA ILE A 172 0.23 1.37 14.84
C ILE A 172 -0.12 2.47 13.82
N LEU A 173 -0.16 3.71 14.30
CA LEU A 173 -0.45 4.92 13.55
C LEU A 173 0.63 5.96 13.77
N ASN A 174 0.92 6.75 12.74
CA ASN A 174 1.74 7.95 12.88
C ASN A 174 0.84 9.20 12.80
N THR A 175 0.60 9.80 13.96
CA THR A 175 -0.28 10.96 14.16
C THR A 175 0.42 12.27 13.85
N GLY A 176 1.75 12.31 13.96
CA GLY A 176 2.53 13.55 13.85
C GLY A 176 2.40 14.48 15.06
N ALA A 177 1.84 14.02 16.18
CA ALA A 177 1.78 14.79 17.43
C ALA A 177 3.20 15.17 17.91
N GLU A 178 3.32 16.30 18.62
CA GLU A 178 4.61 16.74 19.20
C GLU A 178 5.11 15.79 20.30
N ASP A 179 4.18 15.27 21.10
CA ASP A 179 4.43 14.28 22.15
C ASP A 179 3.64 13.00 21.84
N GLY A 180 4.33 11.93 21.44
CA GLY A 180 3.71 10.68 21.07
C GLY A 180 3.22 10.65 19.61
N SER A 181 4.10 11.00 18.67
CA SER A 181 3.79 11.06 17.25
C SER A 181 3.49 9.70 16.61
N ILE A 182 3.85 8.61 17.30
CA ILE A 182 3.51 7.23 16.97
C ILE A 182 2.66 6.68 18.12
N VAL A 183 1.52 6.09 17.76
CA VAL A 183 0.55 5.58 18.73
C VAL A 183 0.22 4.13 18.38
N ALA A 184 0.25 3.26 19.39
CA ALA A 184 -0.36 1.95 19.30
C ALA A 184 -1.73 1.93 19.95
N LEU A 185 -2.67 1.26 19.29
CA LEU A 185 -4.03 1.05 19.75
C LEU A 185 -4.32 -0.44 19.83
N ASP A 186 -5.11 -0.83 20.82
CA ASP A 186 -5.77 -2.13 20.86
C ASP A 186 -6.76 -2.21 19.68
N SER A 187 -6.62 -3.22 18.83
CA SER A 187 -7.38 -3.36 17.59
C SER A 187 -8.89 -3.56 17.82
N SER A 188 -9.26 -4.12 18.97
CA SER A 188 -10.64 -4.47 19.33
C SER A 188 -11.41 -3.31 19.98
N THR A 189 -10.71 -2.44 20.71
CA THR A 189 -11.31 -1.36 21.52
C THR A 189 -10.92 0.05 21.11
N GLY A 190 -9.84 0.22 20.34
CA GLY A 190 -9.29 1.53 19.99
C GLY A 190 -8.58 2.24 21.15
N LYS A 191 -8.36 1.57 22.29
CA LYS A 191 -7.67 2.14 23.44
C LYS A 191 -6.17 2.27 23.15
N VAL A 192 -5.59 3.38 23.58
CA VAL A 192 -4.13 3.60 23.50
C VAL A 192 -3.40 2.59 24.37
N LEU A 193 -2.49 1.83 23.77
CA LEU A 193 -1.57 0.92 24.44
C LEU A 193 -0.28 1.65 24.85
N TRP A 194 0.29 2.38 23.90
CA TRP A 194 1.47 3.21 24.12
C TRP A 194 1.52 4.39 23.14
N LYS A 195 2.30 5.42 23.50
CA LYS A 195 2.65 6.55 22.63
C LYS A 195 4.15 6.83 22.73
N THR A 196 4.77 7.20 21.62
CA THR A 196 6.21 7.53 21.55
C THR A 196 6.53 8.35 20.30
N GLY A 197 7.77 8.80 20.17
CA GLY A 197 8.24 9.53 19.00
C GLY A 197 7.75 10.98 18.94
N HIS A 198 8.39 11.75 18.08
CA HIS A 198 8.20 13.20 17.91
C HIS A 198 8.29 13.62 16.44
N TYR A 199 8.25 12.65 15.51
CA TYR A 199 8.36 12.92 14.09
C TYR A 199 7.03 13.39 13.49
N PRO A 200 7.05 14.35 12.55
CA PRO A 200 5.87 14.73 11.78
C PRO A 200 5.21 13.53 11.07
N ALA A 201 3.91 13.65 10.82
CA ALA A 201 3.14 12.61 10.14
C ALA A 201 3.75 12.25 8.77
N SER A 202 3.91 10.95 8.53
CA SER A 202 4.45 10.37 7.30
C SER A 202 3.37 10.28 6.21
N TYR A 203 3.84 10.35 4.96
CA TYR A 203 3.02 10.01 3.80
C TYR A 203 3.17 8.54 3.40
N ALA A 204 4.33 7.93 3.65
CA ALA A 204 4.55 6.51 3.42
C ALA A 204 3.82 5.68 4.48
N SER A 205 3.30 4.53 4.07
CA SER A 205 2.73 3.55 4.99
C SER A 205 3.82 2.93 5.88
N ILE A 206 3.44 2.51 7.09
CA ILE A 206 4.35 1.86 8.04
C ILE A 206 4.67 0.45 7.53
N LEU A 207 5.96 0.11 7.43
CA LEU A 207 6.40 -1.22 6.99
C LEU A 207 6.76 -2.08 8.19
N LYS A 208 6.08 -3.22 8.39
CA LYS A 208 6.52 -4.24 9.34
C LYS A 208 7.68 -5.04 8.76
N ARG A 209 8.71 -5.28 9.57
CA ARG A 209 9.84 -6.13 9.18
C ARG A 209 9.42 -7.59 9.06
N ARG A 210 9.99 -8.27 8.08
CA ARG A 210 9.80 -9.72 7.95
C ARG A 210 10.47 -10.43 9.12
N ASN A 211 9.74 -11.37 9.73
CA ASN A 211 10.21 -12.24 10.81
C ASN A 211 10.70 -11.54 12.10
N LEU A 212 10.46 -10.25 12.26
CA LEU A 212 10.85 -9.48 13.45
C LEU A 212 9.67 -8.62 13.92
N GLU A 213 9.54 -8.45 15.23
CA GLU A 213 8.53 -7.59 15.86
C GLU A 213 8.98 -6.12 15.83
N GLN A 214 9.29 -5.63 14.63
CA GLN A 214 9.81 -4.29 14.39
C GLN A 214 9.09 -3.66 13.20
N PHE A 215 9.02 -2.34 13.18
CA PHE A 215 8.45 -1.60 12.06
C PHE A 215 9.33 -0.41 11.67
N LEU A 216 9.22 0.00 10.40
CA LEU A 216 9.86 1.19 9.87
C LEU A 216 8.83 2.28 9.64
N LEU A 217 9.18 3.49 10.05
CA LEU A 217 8.46 4.71 9.73
C LEU A 217 9.34 5.57 8.82
N PHE A 218 8.85 5.91 7.63
CA PHE A 218 9.55 6.81 6.72
C PHE A 218 8.99 8.24 6.83
N HIS A 219 9.42 8.94 7.87
CA HIS A 219 8.95 10.29 8.21
C HIS A 219 9.70 11.39 7.44
N ALA A 220 9.37 12.67 7.68
CA ALA A 220 9.88 13.81 6.91
C ALA A 220 11.42 14.00 6.94
N GLU A 221 12.09 13.48 7.97
CA GLU A 221 13.53 13.66 8.17
C GLU A 221 14.36 12.46 7.69
N GLY A 222 13.73 11.29 7.57
CA GLY A 222 14.41 10.04 7.32
C GLY A 222 13.56 8.85 7.65
N VAL A 223 14.21 7.71 7.82
CA VAL A 223 13.58 6.45 8.19
C VAL A 223 14.05 6.05 9.58
N SER A 224 13.12 5.68 10.44
CA SER A 224 13.36 5.18 11.78
C SER A 224 12.84 3.75 11.92
N LEU A 225 13.56 2.93 12.67
CA LEU A 225 13.25 1.54 13.00
C LEU A 225 12.81 1.50 14.47
N HIS A 226 11.70 0.84 14.74
CA HIS A 226 11.07 0.79 16.06
C HIS A 226 10.70 -0.63 16.46
N ASP A 227 10.66 -0.87 17.77
CA ASP A 227 10.09 -2.09 18.36
C ASP A 227 8.56 -2.00 18.39
N ILE A 228 7.85 -3.06 18.00
CA ILE A 228 6.37 -3.06 17.97
C ILE A 228 5.77 -3.04 19.38
N SER A 229 6.40 -3.69 20.36
CA SER A 229 5.82 -3.89 21.70
C SER A 229 5.69 -2.60 22.51
N ASN A 230 6.57 -1.64 22.27
CA ASN A 230 6.66 -0.39 23.04
C ASN A 230 6.90 0.86 22.17
N GLY A 231 7.09 0.68 20.86
CA GLY A 231 7.33 1.75 19.90
C GLY A 231 8.67 2.46 20.02
N MET A 232 9.56 2.04 20.93
CA MET A 232 10.85 2.70 21.12
C MET A 232 11.68 2.64 19.84
N GLU A 233 12.30 3.77 19.49
CA GLU A 233 13.22 3.84 18.37
C GLU A 233 14.49 3.03 18.67
N ILE A 234 14.82 2.12 17.76
CA ILE A 234 16.02 1.27 17.79
C ILE A 234 17.17 1.98 17.04
N ALA A 235 16.85 2.56 15.88
CA ALA A 235 17.82 3.15 14.98
C ALA A 235 17.14 4.10 13.98
N SER A 236 17.87 5.09 13.48
CA SER A 236 17.36 5.98 12.43
C SER A 236 18.44 6.36 11.40
N TYR A 237 17.99 6.61 10.18
CA TYR A 237 18.82 7.04 9.06
C TYR A 237 18.21 8.27 8.39
N GLN A 238 18.99 9.35 8.29
CA GLN A 238 18.52 10.59 7.70
C GLN A 238 18.34 10.49 6.18
N HIS A 239 17.15 10.83 5.71
CA HIS A 239 16.78 10.90 4.29
C HIS A 239 15.86 12.11 4.03
N LYS A 240 16.29 13.29 4.49
CA LYS A 240 15.53 14.54 4.32
C LYS A 240 15.43 14.97 2.86
N THR A 241 14.23 15.34 2.43
CA THR A 241 13.94 15.96 1.12
C THR A 241 13.67 17.46 1.28
N ARG A 242 13.66 18.21 0.18
CA ARG A 242 13.39 19.67 0.19
C ARG A 242 12.04 20.03 0.84
N TYR A 243 11.05 19.17 0.69
CA TYR A 243 9.68 19.42 1.16
C TYR A 243 9.27 18.54 2.35
N GLY A 244 10.20 17.74 2.91
CA GLY A 244 9.86 16.77 3.96
C GLY A 244 8.87 15.68 3.49
N ILE A 245 8.78 15.43 2.19
CA ILE A 245 7.88 14.43 1.60
C ILE A 245 8.70 13.18 1.27
N ASN A 246 8.36 12.10 1.96
CA ASN A 246 8.78 10.72 1.70
C ASN A 246 7.48 9.90 1.61
N ALA A 247 7.12 9.42 0.42
CA ALA A 247 5.81 8.81 0.16
C ALA A 247 5.88 7.37 -0.40
N ALA A 248 6.94 7.04 -1.15
CA ALA A 248 7.20 5.63 -1.50
C ALA A 248 7.62 4.88 -0.22
N GLN A 249 6.99 3.74 0.03
CA GLN A 249 7.31 2.93 1.21
C GLN A 249 8.75 2.38 1.10
N PRO A 250 9.49 2.24 2.23
CA PRO A 250 10.74 1.49 2.21
C PRO A 250 10.54 0.06 1.69
N VAL A 251 11.57 -0.54 1.11
CA VAL A 251 11.56 -1.93 0.65
C VAL A 251 12.61 -2.72 1.42
N GLU A 252 12.20 -3.78 2.11
CA GLU A 252 13.11 -4.69 2.78
C GLU A 252 13.75 -5.66 1.77
N ILE A 253 15.08 -5.68 1.69
CA ILE A 253 15.85 -6.60 0.85
C ILE A 253 16.99 -7.17 1.70
N ASN A 254 16.94 -8.47 2.00
CA ASN A 254 17.94 -9.15 2.81
C ASN A 254 18.23 -8.43 4.14
N GLN A 255 17.19 -8.06 4.90
CA GLN A 255 17.26 -7.33 6.18
C GLN A 255 17.79 -5.88 6.10
N ASN A 256 18.10 -5.39 4.91
CA ASN A 256 18.46 -3.99 4.64
C ASN A 256 17.31 -3.27 3.94
N PHE A 257 17.35 -1.95 3.89
CA PHE A 257 16.22 -1.17 3.41
C PHE A 257 16.59 -0.26 2.24
N LEU A 258 15.84 -0.39 1.16
CA LEU A 258 15.83 0.59 0.09
C LEU A 258 14.88 1.73 0.48
N VAL A 259 15.40 2.96 0.45
CA VAL A 259 14.59 4.18 0.58
C VAL A 259 14.78 5.05 -0.64
N SER A 260 13.69 5.62 -1.16
CA SER A 260 13.72 6.42 -2.37
C SER A 260 12.76 7.59 -2.27
N SER A 261 13.24 8.77 -2.65
CA SER A 261 12.43 9.98 -2.70
C SER A 261 12.86 10.88 -3.85
N ALA A 262 11.89 11.55 -4.47
CA ALA A 262 12.14 12.57 -5.49
C ALA A 262 12.68 13.88 -4.88
N TYR A 263 12.39 15.02 -5.50
CA TYR A 263 12.84 16.34 -5.03
C TYR A 263 14.37 16.47 -4.97
N GLY A 264 15.06 15.78 -5.88
CA GLY A 264 16.51 15.75 -5.97
C GLY A 264 17.21 14.85 -4.95
N LYS A 265 16.47 14.06 -4.15
CA LYS A 265 17.07 13.22 -3.11
C LYS A 265 17.67 11.92 -3.64
N GLY A 266 16.94 11.18 -4.46
CA GLY A 266 17.40 9.91 -5.03
C GLY A 266 17.09 8.72 -4.15
N THR A 267 17.89 7.67 -4.31
CA THR A 267 17.71 6.36 -3.68
C THR A 267 18.92 6.02 -2.82
N ALA A 268 18.70 5.35 -1.69
CA ALA A 268 19.75 4.80 -0.84
C ALA A 268 19.37 3.38 -0.42
N PHE A 269 20.36 2.50 -0.36
CA PHE A 269 20.23 1.18 0.26
C PHE A 269 20.98 1.21 1.59
N VAL A 270 20.27 0.95 2.68
CA VAL A 270 20.69 1.27 4.04
C VAL A 270 20.74 0.01 4.87
N ASP A 271 21.88 -0.21 5.50
CA ASP A 271 22.12 -1.26 6.46
C ASP A 271 21.64 -0.84 7.85
N PHE A 272 20.72 -1.62 8.40
CA PHE A 272 20.12 -1.45 9.73
C PHE A 272 20.56 -2.54 10.73
N SER A 273 21.64 -3.28 10.44
CA SER A 273 22.21 -4.30 11.32
C SER A 273 22.78 -3.75 12.64
N THR A 274 22.97 -2.43 12.74
CA THR A 274 23.45 -1.76 13.94
C THR A 274 22.58 -0.55 14.29
N ALA A 275 22.66 -0.08 15.54
CA ALA A 275 21.96 1.13 16.01
C ALA A 275 22.40 2.42 15.28
N LYS A 276 23.45 2.38 14.45
CA LYS A 276 23.90 3.50 13.61
C LYS A 276 23.84 3.09 12.13
N PRO A 277 22.65 3.11 11.52
CA PRO A 277 22.47 2.65 10.16
C PRO A 277 23.34 3.43 9.17
N LYS A 278 23.82 2.75 8.14
CA LYS A 278 24.69 3.35 7.12
C LYS A 278 24.22 2.96 5.73
N ALA A 279 24.37 3.89 4.79
CA ALA A 279 24.13 3.55 3.40
C ALA A 279 25.24 2.60 2.91
N ILE A 280 24.83 1.44 2.41
CA ILE A 280 25.68 0.55 1.61
C ILE A 280 26.02 1.28 0.31
N TRP A 281 25.02 1.91 -0.32
CA TRP A 281 25.21 2.80 -1.46
C TRP A 281 24.12 3.87 -1.52
N LYS A 282 24.40 4.94 -2.28
CA LYS A 282 23.44 6.00 -2.62
C LYS A 282 23.51 6.28 -4.12
N SER A 283 22.37 6.61 -4.73
CA SER A 283 22.28 6.93 -6.15
C SER A 283 21.30 8.07 -6.38
N SER A 284 21.73 9.09 -7.13
CA SER A 284 20.85 10.17 -7.59
C SER A 284 20.25 9.90 -8.98
N LYS A 285 20.56 8.74 -9.59
CA LYS A 285 20.18 8.41 -10.97
C LYS A 285 18.71 8.08 -11.12
N VAL A 286 18.10 7.48 -10.09
CA VAL A 286 16.66 7.21 -10.02
C VAL A 286 16.13 7.58 -8.65
N ALA A 287 14.84 7.90 -8.62
CA ALA A 287 14.12 8.39 -7.47
C ALA A 287 12.65 8.07 -7.66
N SER A 288 12.09 7.27 -6.76
CA SER A 288 10.67 6.93 -6.75
C SER A 288 9.97 7.89 -5.82
N GLN A 289 8.98 8.61 -6.33
CA GLN A 289 8.27 9.62 -5.53
C GLN A 289 7.08 9.03 -4.77
N ILE A 290 6.24 8.27 -5.49
CA ILE A 290 4.93 7.80 -5.02
C ILE A 290 4.88 6.28 -5.05
N SER A 291 5.24 5.66 -6.17
CA SER A 291 5.27 4.19 -6.28
C SER A 291 6.41 3.59 -5.46
N THR A 292 6.07 2.61 -4.64
CA THR A 292 7.04 1.73 -3.98
C THR A 292 7.70 0.83 -5.04
N PRO A 293 9.05 0.72 -5.07
CA PRO A 293 9.74 -0.27 -5.90
C PRO A 293 9.50 -1.70 -5.42
N VAL A 294 9.68 -2.68 -6.30
CA VAL A 294 9.69 -4.12 -5.96
C VAL A 294 11.08 -4.70 -6.22
N SER A 295 11.42 -5.80 -5.56
CA SER A 295 12.72 -6.47 -5.75
C SER A 295 12.55 -7.93 -6.16
N LYS A 296 13.38 -8.38 -7.11
CA LYS A 296 13.43 -9.76 -7.56
C LYS A 296 14.82 -10.11 -8.08
N ASP A 297 15.33 -11.28 -7.72
CA ASP A 297 16.59 -11.86 -8.23
C ASP A 297 17.81 -10.93 -8.16
N GLY A 298 17.95 -10.14 -7.09
CA GLY A 298 19.05 -9.18 -6.93
C GLY A 298 18.89 -7.89 -7.74
N PHE A 299 17.70 -7.62 -8.26
CA PHE A 299 17.36 -6.40 -8.96
C PHE A 299 16.16 -5.71 -8.32
N ILE A 300 16.11 -4.39 -8.48
CA ILE A 300 15.04 -3.51 -8.05
C ILE A 300 14.37 -2.95 -9.30
N TYR A 301 13.05 -3.02 -9.34
CA TYR A 301 12.22 -2.45 -10.38
C TYR A 301 11.35 -1.36 -9.78
N GLY A 302 11.17 -0.24 -10.47
CA GLY A 302 10.49 0.92 -9.91
C GLY A 302 10.16 1.97 -10.95
N ILE A 303 9.39 2.98 -10.53
CA ILE A 303 9.12 4.17 -11.33
C ILE A 303 10.00 5.30 -10.84
N HIS A 304 10.94 5.72 -11.69
CA HIS A 304 11.69 6.95 -11.50
C HIS A 304 10.84 8.12 -11.96
N GLY A 305 10.71 9.17 -11.14
CA GLY A 305 10.11 10.41 -11.61
C GLY A 305 9.81 11.42 -10.52
N GLN A 306 9.25 12.55 -10.94
CA GLN A 306 8.71 13.56 -10.04
C GLN A 306 7.47 14.22 -10.65
N ALA A 307 6.47 14.50 -9.81
CA ALA A 307 5.18 15.04 -10.17
C ALA A 307 5.30 16.48 -10.66
N GLY A 308 4.22 16.96 -11.27
CA GLY A 308 4.18 18.24 -11.97
C GLY A 308 4.89 18.18 -13.32
N ALA A 309 5.53 19.26 -13.73
CA ALA A 309 6.12 19.41 -15.08
C ALA A 309 7.22 18.39 -15.42
N ARG A 310 7.77 17.67 -14.43
CA ARG A 310 8.82 16.67 -14.60
C ARG A 310 8.29 15.25 -14.84
N SER A 311 6.99 15.01 -14.69
CA SER A 311 6.36 13.68 -14.84
C SER A 311 6.62 13.06 -16.22
N ARG A 312 6.69 13.89 -17.27
CA ARG A 312 7.02 13.45 -18.65
C ARG A 312 8.41 12.83 -18.82
N PHE A 313 9.32 13.01 -17.85
CA PHE A 313 10.65 12.41 -17.87
C PHE A 313 10.72 11.11 -17.09
N SER A 314 9.60 10.66 -16.53
CA SER A 314 9.55 9.47 -15.70
C SER A 314 9.78 8.20 -16.52
N THR A 315 10.38 7.22 -15.88
CA THR A 315 10.77 5.95 -16.49
C THR A 315 10.48 4.79 -15.56
N LEU A 316 10.06 3.66 -16.13
CA LEU A 316 10.24 2.36 -15.49
C LEU A 316 11.74 2.06 -15.51
N PHE A 317 12.31 1.60 -14.40
CA PHE A 317 13.72 1.28 -14.30
C PHE A 317 13.96 -0.13 -13.75
N CYS A 318 15.11 -0.68 -14.10
CA CYS A 318 15.76 -1.78 -13.39
C CYS A 318 17.11 -1.32 -12.84
N MET A 319 17.40 -1.69 -11.60
CA MET A 319 18.63 -1.37 -10.89
C MET A 319 19.18 -2.62 -10.20
N ASN A 320 20.50 -2.79 -10.19
CA ASN A 320 21.14 -3.83 -9.39
C ASN A 320 21.09 -3.47 -7.90
N SER A 321 20.57 -4.37 -7.06
CA SER A 321 20.34 -4.09 -5.64
C SER A 321 21.62 -4.00 -4.81
N SER A 322 22.71 -4.64 -5.24
CA SER A 322 23.95 -4.69 -4.45
C SER A 322 24.81 -3.43 -4.61
N ASN A 323 24.72 -2.73 -5.74
CA ASN A 323 25.58 -1.58 -6.03
C ASN A 323 24.86 -0.33 -6.55
N GLY A 324 23.53 -0.36 -6.71
CA GLY A 324 22.74 0.78 -7.14
C GLY A 324 22.96 1.19 -8.60
N LYS A 325 23.58 0.35 -9.43
CA LYS A 325 23.77 0.60 -10.86
C LYS A 325 22.45 0.41 -11.60
N VAL A 326 22.01 1.44 -12.30
CA VAL A 326 20.87 1.35 -13.23
C VAL A 326 21.26 0.49 -14.43
N ILE A 327 20.44 -0.51 -14.73
CA ILE A 327 20.68 -1.48 -15.81
C ILE A 327 19.97 -1.03 -17.08
N TRP A 328 18.68 -0.72 -16.97
CA TRP A 328 17.88 -0.18 -18.07
C TRP A 328 16.80 0.77 -17.55
N GLN A 329 16.30 1.62 -18.45
CA GLN A 329 15.18 2.53 -18.21
C GLN A 329 14.29 2.59 -19.44
N GLN A 330 12.97 2.65 -19.24
CA GLN A 330 11.98 2.72 -20.30
C GLN A 330 10.98 3.85 -20.03
N LYS A 331 10.74 4.70 -21.02
CA LYS A 331 9.74 5.78 -20.97
C LYS A 331 8.34 5.26 -21.30
N GLY A 332 7.31 6.07 -20.98
CA GLY A 332 5.92 5.80 -21.39
C GLY A 332 4.98 5.43 -20.24
N PHE A 333 5.46 5.47 -18.99
CA PHE A 333 4.65 5.10 -17.82
C PHE A 333 4.25 6.30 -16.94
N GLY A 334 4.87 7.46 -17.17
CA GLY A 334 4.70 8.62 -16.29
C GLY A 334 5.06 8.27 -14.84
N LEU A 335 4.39 8.91 -13.88
CA LEU A 335 4.45 8.50 -12.47
C LEU A 335 3.51 7.33 -12.16
N GLY A 336 3.63 6.26 -12.95
CA GLY A 336 2.85 5.05 -12.75
C GLY A 336 3.16 4.35 -11.41
N THR A 337 2.54 3.20 -11.24
CA THR A 337 2.73 2.32 -10.10
C THR A 337 3.04 0.90 -10.56
N ILE A 338 3.62 0.10 -9.66
CA ILE A 338 4.00 -1.28 -9.97
C ILE A 338 3.60 -2.24 -8.85
N ILE A 339 3.28 -3.46 -9.22
CA ILE A 339 3.34 -4.66 -8.38
C ILE A 339 4.12 -5.75 -9.11
N LEU A 340 4.57 -6.76 -8.39
CA LEU A 340 5.17 -7.97 -8.94
C LEU A 340 4.22 -9.15 -8.73
N VAL A 341 3.90 -9.86 -9.81
CA VAL A 341 3.12 -11.09 -9.76
C VAL A 341 3.93 -12.15 -10.49
N ASP A 342 4.33 -13.21 -9.77
CA ASP A 342 5.22 -14.24 -10.29
C ASP A 342 6.52 -13.63 -10.87
N ASP A 343 6.80 -13.81 -12.17
CA ASP A 343 7.96 -13.24 -12.87
C ASP A 343 7.65 -11.96 -13.65
N THR A 344 6.49 -11.33 -13.39
CA THR A 344 5.95 -10.25 -14.23
C THR A 344 5.70 -8.99 -13.42
N LEU A 345 6.28 -7.88 -13.89
CA LEU A 345 5.93 -6.56 -13.42
C LEU A 345 4.58 -6.18 -14.02
N VAL A 346 3.61 -5.87 -13.17
CA VAL A 346 2.34 -5.27 -13.55
C VAL A 346 2.47 -3.78 -13.31
N VAL A 347 2.44 -2.99 -14.39
CA VAL A 347 2.68 -1.54 -14.35
C VAL A 347 1.41 -0.81 -14.75
N LEU A 348 0.88 0.02 -13.86
CA LEU A 348 -0.21 0.95 -14.19
C LEU A 348 0.37 2.32 -14.45
N SER A 349 0.26 2.83 -15.68
CA SER A 349 0.76 4.16 -16.04
C SER A 349 -0.07 5.26 -15.37
N ASP A 350 0.50 6.46 -15.23
CA ASP A 350 -0.23 7.60 -14.65
C ASP A 350 -1.40 8.09 -15.54
N GLN A 351 -1.51 7.59 -16.77
CA GLN A 351 -2.64 7.80 -17.70
C GLN A 351 -3.61 6.61 -17.74
N GLY A 352 -3.42 5.57 -16.91
CA GLY A 352 -4.35 4.45 -16.79
C GLY A 352 -4.17 3.30 -17.79
N GLU A 353 -3.00 3.20 -18.43
CA GLU A 353 -2.64 2.01 -19.21
C GLU A 353 -2.07 0.94 -18.27
N LEU A 354 -2.59 -0.28 -18.34
CA LEU A 354 -2.03 -1.46 -17.67
C LEU A 354 -1.07 -2.15 -18.62
N ALA A 355 0.17 -2.38 -18.20
CA ALA A 355 1.17 -3.11 -18.97
C ALA A 355 1.76 -4.26 -18.16
N LEU A 356 2.08 -5.35 -18.84
CA LEU A 356 2.84 -6.48 -18.29
C LEU A 356 4.25 -6.46 -18.87
N VAL A 357 5.26 -6.52 -18.01
CA VAL A 357 6.67 -6.43 -18.38
C VAL A 357 7.43 -7.55 -17.69
N GLU A 358 8.33 -8.23 -18.40
CA GLU A 358 9.19 -9.25 -17.77
C GLU A 358 10.05 -8.63 -16.66
N ALA A 359 10.05 -9.23 -15.47
CA ALA A 359 10.89 -8.80 -14.35
C ALA A 359 12.33 -9.32 -14.51
N THR A 360 13.04 -8.82 -15.52
CA THR A 360 14.41 -9.24 -15.85
C THR A 360 15.39 -8.07 -16.02
N SER A 361 16.65 -8.32 -15.68
CA SER A 361 17.74 -7.37 -15.88
C SER A 361 18.32 -7.37 -17.30
N LYS A 362 17.98 -8.37 -18.13
CA LYS A 362 18.59 -8.52 -19.47
C LYS A 362 18.26 -7.34 -20.39
N LYS A 363 16.98 -6.98 -20.47
CA LYS A 363 16.44 -5.85 -21.23
C LYS A 363 15.00 -5.60 -20.81
N TYR A 364 14.46 -4.47 -21.22
CA TYR A 364 13.01 -4.26 -21.21
C TYR A 364 12.33 -5.18 -22.23
N THR A 365 11.35 -5.96 -21.79
CA THR A 365 10.46 -6.76 -22.63
C THR A 365 9.02 -6.54 -22.19
N GLU A 366 8.24 -5.81 -22.98
CA GLU A 366 6.79 -5.68 -22.79
C GLU A 366 6.08 -6.91 -23.35
N LEU A 367 5.18 -7.48 -22.56
CA LEU A 367 4.39 -8.67 -22.91
C LEU A 367 2.98 -8.27 -23.37
N PHE A 368 2.41 -7.24 -22.74
CA PHE A 368 1.03 -6.82 -22.95
C PHE A 368 0.84 -5.36 -22.54
N ARG A 369 -0.10 -4.66 -23.18
CA ARG A 369 -0.56 -3.33 -22.79
C ARG A 369 -2.01 -3.10 -23.21
N MET A 370 -2.81 -2.51 -22.32
CA MET A 370 -4.17 -2.04 -22.61
C MET A 370 -4.50 -0.74 -21.88
N GLN A 371 -5.45 0.02 -22.41
CA GLN A 371 -6.05 1.15 -21.69
C GLN A 371 -7.15 0.63 -20.75
N VAL A 372 -6.91 0.62 -19.43
CA VAL A 372 -7.89 0.12 -18.44
C VAL A 372 -8.67 1.24 -17.76
N LEU A 373 -8.03 2.39 -17.52
CA LEU A 373 -8.61 3.52 -16.79
C LEU A 373 -8.48 4.81 -17.60
N GLY A 374 -9.41 5.74 -17.42
CA GLY A 374 -9.25 7.09 -17.96
C GLY A 374 -8.45 8.01 -17.03
N GLY A 375 -8.39 9.30 -17.43
CA GLY A 375 -7.87 10.37 -16.60
C GLY A 375 -6.34 10.39 -16.52
N LYS A 376 -5.86 11.10 -15.50
CA LYS A 376 -4.43 11.30 -15.22
C LYS A 376 -4.17 11.15 -13.73
N GLU A 377 -2.90 11.05 -13.36
CA GLU A 377 -2.45 10.93 -11.96
C GLU A 377 -3.00 9.64 -11.32
N ASN A 378 -3.03 8.55 -12.09
CA ASN A 378 -3.42 7.23 -11.61
C ASN A 378 -2.29 6.59 -10.78
N TRP A 379 -2.00 7.22 -9.64
CA TRP A 379 -0.92 6.84 -8.71
C TRP A 379 -1.33 5.75 -7.72
N ILE A 380 -2.35 4.96 -8.04
CA ILE A 380 -2.86 3.89 -7.20
C ILE A 380 -2.30 2.57 -7.74
N PRO A 381 -1.53 1.80 -6.95
CA PRO A 381 -1.07 0.48 -7.38
C PRO A 381 -2.27 -0.42 -7.66
N PRO A 382 -2.22 -1.24 -8.73
CA PRO A 382 -3.24 -2.26 -8.93
C PRO A 382 -3.13 -3.32 -7.83
N THR A 383 -4.21 -4.08 -7.64
CA THR A 383 -4.27 -5.19 -6.69
C THR A 383 -4.52 -6.47 -7.46
N TYR A 384 -3.74 -7.52 -7.18
CA TYR A 384 -3.93 -8.85 -7.77
C TYR A 384 -4.26 -9.85 -6.66
N ALA A 385 -5.45 -10.41 -6.72
CA ALA A 385 -5.97 -11.36 -5.75
C ALA A 385 -6.92 -12.34 -6.44
N ASN A 386 -6.80 -13.63 -6.16
CA ASN A 386 -7.66 -14.70 -6.65
C ASN A 386 -7.88 -14.63 -8.18
N GLY A 387 -6.79 -14.45 -8.95
CA GLY A 387 -6.84 -14.34 -10.41
C GLY A 387 -7.49 -13.06 -10.97
N ARG A 388 -7.84 -12.09 -10.11
CA ARG A 388 -8.46 -10.82 -10.48
C ARG A 388 -7.48 -9.68 -10.32
N MET A 389 -7.52 -8.75 -11.27
CA MET A 389 -6.78 -7.49 -11.18
C MET A 389 -7.73 -6.33 -10.97
N HIS A 390 -7.57 -5.60 -9.88
CA HIS A 390 -8.30 -4.38 -9.60
C HIS A 390 -7.46 -3.16 -9.97
N CYS A 391 -7.97 -2.34 -10.88
CA CYS A 391 -7.38 -1.05 -11.24
C CYS A 391 -8.34 0.06 -10.82
N ARG A 392 -7.84 1.05 -10.05
CA ARG A 392 -8.61 2.21 -9.61
C ARG A 392 -7.97 3.52 -10.06
N SER A 393 -8.74 4.44 -10.64
CA SER A 393 -8.28 5.77 -11.04
C SER A 393 -8.39 6.78 -9.90
N SER A 394 -7.63 7.88 -9.99
CA SER A 394 -7.75 8.99 -9.04
C SER A 394 -9.10 9.71 -9.12
N ASP A 395 -9.79 9.59 -10.26
CA ASP A 395 -11.15 10.09 -10.49
C ASP A 395 -12.24 9.12 -10.02
N GLY A 396 -11.84 7.94 -9.51
CA GLY A 396 -12.71 6.98 -8.85
C GLY A 396 -13.34 5.92 -9.74
N ASP A 397 -12.88 5.76 -10.97
CA ASP A 397 -13.25 4.59 -11.78
C ASP A 397 -12.52 3.37 -11.24
N TRP A 398 -13.23 2.27 -11.06
CA TRP A 398 -12.69 1.01 -10.61
C TRP A 398 -13.08 -0.08 -11.61
N VAL A 399 -12.10 -0.76 -12.16
CA VAL A 399 -12.26 -1.87 -13.11
C VAL A 399 -11.66 -3.14 -12.49
N CYS A 400 -12.39 -4.24 -12.58
CA CYS A 400 -11.91 -5.58 -12.25
C CYS A 400 -11.74 -6.40 -13.53
N LEU A 401 -10.56 -7.00 -13.70
CA LEU A 401 -10.20 -7.82 -14.86
C LEU A 401 -10.00 -9.27 -14.45
N ALA A 402 -10.39 -10.22 -15.30
CA ALA A 402 -9.98 -11.62 -15.20
C ALA A 402 -8.58 -11.80 -15.80
N MET A 403 -7.60 -12.14 -14.97
CA MET A 403 -6.19 -12.14 -15.33
C MET A 403 -5.49 -13.49 -15.11
N SER A 404 -6.19 -14.52 -14.67
CA SER A 404 -5.69 -15.90 -14.60
C SER A 404 -6.41 -16.83 -15.59
N GLU A 405 -5.79 -17.99 -15.86
CA GLU A 405 -6.53 -19.12 -16.45
C GLU A 405 -7.64 -19.58 -15.50
N LYS A 406 -8.79 -19.99 -16.03
CA LYS A 406 -9.96 -20.46 -15.27
C LYS A 406 -9.78 -21.89 -14.75
#